data_AF-A0A9P0LN37-F1
#
_entry.id   AF-A0A9P0LN37-F1
#
_cell.length_a   1.000
_cell.length_b   1.000
_cell.length_c   1.000
_cell.angle_alpha   90.00
_cell.angle_beta   90.00
_cell.angle_gamma   90.00
#
_symmetry.space_group_name_H-M   'P 1'
#
loop_
_entity.id
_entity.type
_entity.pdbx_description
1 polymer ?
#
loop_
_entity_poly.entity_id
_entity_poly.type
_entity_poly.pdbx_seq_one_letter_code
_entity_poly.pdbx_strand_id
1 'polypeptide(L)'
;MRVGMMKKTKHLYTEIKLFSTKIGVISTVVGMKPRRNTEHVTFELINDLDDLTDQALYLNDLNPHGLSKELVLAGWQHNSKLEIMFDKAEQRSEELSRNYELLDTWKRRGDELLYSMIPKTVADRLSKTKSSLSTCEAFEAVSILFCELVGLLSSTVKETMVVVETMNAVFSCFDALMDRFNVYKVETVGQIYMVASGAPERTEMHAQNIAELALAMLESIRDIKTPDDHEVEIRIGNIPAPKIIST
;
A
#
# COMPACT_ATOMS: atom_id res chain seq x y z
N MET A 1 -18.85 -7.19 56.73
CA MET A 1 -20.28 -6.81 56.78
C MET A 1 -21.08 -8.09 57.04
N ARG A 2 -21.82 -8.19 58.15
CA ARG A 2 -22.54 -9.42 58.55
C ARG A 2 -23.94 -9.38 57.92
N VAL A 3 -24.17 -10.14 56.85
CA VAL A 3 -25.51 -10.30 56.26
C VAL A 3 -26.03 -11.66 56.71
N GLY A 4 -27.03 -11.69 57.58
CA GLY A 4 -27.65 -12.91 58.08
C GLY A 4 -29.03 -13.11 57.46
N MET A 5 -29.22 -14.20 56.72
CA MET A 5 -30.54 -14.64 56.24
C MET A 5 -30.88 -15.96 56.95
N MET A 6 -31.90 -15.95 57.82
CA MET A 6 -32.44 -17.16 58.45
C MET A 6 -33.61 -17.70 57.63
N LYS A 7 -33.49 -18.92 57.09
CA LYS A 7 -34.65 -19.71 56.63
C LYS A 7 -34.88 -20.87 57.59
N LYS A 8 -36.07 -20.93 58.20
CA LYS A 8 -36.51 -22.04 59.06
C LYS A 8 -37.23 -23.09 58.23
N THR A 9 -36.72 -24.32 58.21
CA THR A 9 -37.47 -25.52 57.78
C THR A 9 -37.34 -26.60 58.84
N LYS A 10 -38.44 -27.31 59.12
CA LYS A 10 -38.80 -27.90 60.43
C LYS A 10 -37.84 -28.92 61.09
N HIS A 11 -36.69 -29.28 60.52
CA HIS A 11 -35.70 -30.13 61.21
C HIS A 11 -34.21 -29.74 61.04
N LEU A 12 -33.88 -28.64 60.35
CA LEU A 12 -32.51 -28.10 60.28
C LEU A 12 -32.52 -26.57 60.43
N TYR A 13 -31.67 -26.02 61.29
CA TYR A 13 -31.34 -24.59 61.29
C TYR A 13 -30.03 -24.41 60.54
N THR A 14 -30.07 -23.83 59.34
CA THR A 14 -28.86 -23.42 58.61
C THR A 14 -28.59 -21.95 58.91
N GLU A 15 -27.51 -21.65 59.64
CA GLU A 15 -27.11 -20.28 59.97
C GLU A 15 -25.95 -19.87 59.04
N ILE A 16 -26.28 -19.27 57.89
CA ILE A 16 -25.26 -18.85 56.92
C ILE A 16 -24.55 -17.60 57.43
N LYS A 17 -23.32 -17.75 57.91
CA LYS A 17 -22.41 -16.65 58.25
C LYS A 17 -21.26 -16.63 57.26
N LEU A 18 -21.25 -15.64 56.37
CA LEU A 18 -20.17 -15.38 55.42
C LEU A 18 -19.01 -14.71 56.15
N PHE A 19 -17.88 -15.39 56.26
CA PHE A 19 -16.61 -14.81 56.73
C PHE A 19 -15.65 -14.70 55.55
N SER A 20 -14.99 -13.56 55.41
CA SER A 20 -13.86 -13.36 54.49
C SER A 20 -12.57 -13.44 55.30
N THR A 21 -11.72 -14.41 54.98
CA THR A 21 -10.34 -14.52 55.51
C THR A 21 -9.34 -13.92 54.52
N LYS A 22 -8.09 -13.67 54.97
CA LYS A 22 -6.99 -13.14 54.15
C LYS A 22 -6.69 -13.95 52.87
N ILE A 23 -7.24 -15.15 52.73
CA ILE A 23 -7.05 -16.11 51.63
C ILE A 23 -8.28 -16.10 50.67
N GLY A 24 -9.20 -15.14 50.79
CA GLY A 24 -10.34 -15.04 49.86
C GLY A 24 -11.37 -16.17 49.99
N VAL A 25 -11.42 -16.86 51.14
CA VAL A 25 -12.36 -17.97 51.35
C VAL A 25 -13.70 -17.43 51.84
N ILE A 26 -14.79 -17.80 51.16
CA ILE A 26 -16.17 -17.59 51.63
C ILE A 26 -16.60 -18.86 52.37
N SER A 27 -16.73 -18.79 53.70
CA SER A 27 -17.26 -19.91 54.49
C SER A 27 -18.74 -19.74 54.81
N THR A 28 -19.46 -20.86 54.90
CA THR A 28 -20.83 -20.98 55.40
C THR A 28 -20.84 -22.04 56.52
N VAL A 29 -21.48 -21.73 57.65
CA VAL A 29 -21.58 -22.68 58.78
C VAL A 29 -22.91 -23.43 58.71
N VAL A 30 -22.86 -24.75 58.83
CA VAL A 30 -24.06 -25.60 58.88
C VAL A 30 -24.09 -26.32 60.23
N GLY A 31 -25.18 -26.14 60.99
CA GLY A 31 -25.38 -26.81 62.27
C GLY A 31 -26.44 -27.91 62.17
N MET A 32 -26.11 -29.15 62.58
CA MET A 32 -27.05 -30.29 62.59
C MET A 32 -27.23 -30.82 64.03
N LYS A 33 -28.46 -31.17 64.45
CA LYS A 33 -28.73 -31.95 65.69
C LYS A 33 -29.03 -33.41 65.31
N PRO A 34 -28.59 -34.44 66.07
CA PRO A 34 -28.29 -34.42 67.51
C PRO A 34 -26.80 -34.35 67.88
N ARG A 35 -25.86 -34.35 66.92
CA ARG A 35 -24.43 -34.21 67.20
C ARG A 35 -24.11 -32.73 67.44
N ARG A 36 -23.51 -32.36 68.59
CA ARG A 36 -23.06 -30.98 68.88
C ARG A 36 -21.82 -30.59 68.04
N ASN A 37 -21.79 -30.93 66.75
CA ASN A 37 -20.71 -30.57 65.85
C ASN A 37 -21.21 -29.48 64.90
N THR A 38 -20.48 -28.37 64.83
CA THR A 38 -20.62 -27.34 63.79
C THR A 38 -19.73 -27.71 62.63
N GLU A 39 -20.30 -27.88 61.44
CA GLU A 39 -19.53 -28.10 60.21
C GLU A 39 -19.37 -26.78 59.46
N HIS A 40 -18.15 -26.51 59.02
CA HIS A 40 -17.82 -25.35 58.20
C HIS A 40 -17.69 -25.81 56.75
N VAL A 41 -18.49 -25.22 55.87
CA VAL A 41 -18.39 -25.42 54.41
C VAL A 41 -17.69 -24.20 53.84
N THR A 42 -16.48 -24.37 53.32
CA THR A 42 -15.67 -23.31 52.71
C THR A 42 -15.78 -23.37 51.18
N PHE A 43 -16.00 -22.21 50.57
CA PHE A 43 -15.88 -21.98 49.13
C PHE A 43 -14.70 -21.04 48.92
N GLU A 44 -13.68 -21.52 48.21
CA GLU A 44 -12.51 -20.70 47.85
C GLU A 44 -12.86 -19.88 46.60
N LEU A 45 -12.67 -18.55 46.66
CA LEU A 45 -12.72 -17.71 45.46
C LEU A 45 -11.36 -17.76 44.78
N ILE A 46 -11.31 -18.51 43.69
CA ILE A 46 -10.13 -18.64 42.84
C ILE A 46 -10.62 -18.31 41.44
N ASN A 47 -10.02 -17.28 40.81
CA ASN A 47 -10.44 -16.82 39.50
C ASN A 47 -9.59 -17.41 38.38
N ASP A 48 -8.30 -17.66 38.64
CA ASP A 48 -7.35 -18.15 37.64
C ASP A 48 -6.41 -19.24 38.18
N LEU A 49 -5.70 -19.91 37.27
CA LEU A 49 -4.68 -20.92 37.63
C LEU A 49 -3.47 -20.30 38.36
N ASP A 50 -3.19 -19.02 38.13
CA ASP A 50 -2.09 -18.33 38.80
C ASP A 50 -2.44 -18.10 40.29
N ASP A 51 -3.70 -17.73 40.58
CA ASP A 51 -4.21 -17.63 41.96
C ASP A 51 -4.12 -18.96 42.71
N LEU A 52 -4.36 -20.10 42.04
CA LEU A 52 -4.16 -21.44 42.62
C LEU A 52 -2.70 -21.67 43.01
N THR A 53 -1.80 -21.30 42.11
CA THR A 53 -0.35 -21.51 42.26
C THR A 53 0.20 -20.63 43.39
N ASP A 54 -0.26 -19.37 43.47
CA ASP A 54 0.09 -18.42 44.53
C ASP A 54 -0.42 -18.87 45.91
N GLN A 55 -1.55 -19.58 45.94
CA GLN A 55 -2.09 -20.19 47.15
C GLN A 55 -1.55 -21.60 47.44
N ALA A 56 -0.60 -22.09 46.63
CA ALA A 56 -0.01 -23.43 46.72
C ALA A 56 -1.07 -24.56 46.70
N LEU A 57 -2.16 -24.34 45.96
CA LEU A 57 -3.24 -25.31 45.75
C LEU A 57 -3.14 -25.91 44.34
N TYR A 58 -3.46 -27.19 44.22
CA TYR A 58 -3.55 -27.86 42.92
C TYR A 58 -5.00 -27.95 42.44
N LEU A 59 -5.19 -28.03 41.12
CA LEU A 59 -6.51 -28.21 40.50
C LEU A 59 -7.24 -29.49 41.00
N ASN A 60 -6.49 -30.47 41.49
CA ASN A 60 -7.02 -31.71 42.07
C ASN A 60 -7.47 -31.55 43.54
N ASP A 61 -7.03 -30.50 44.24
CA ASP A 61 -7.45 -30.19 45.61
C ASP A 61 -8.84 -29.51 45.63
N LEU A 62 -9.27 -28.98 44.49
CA LEU A 62 -10.60 -28.42 44.32
C LEU A 62 -11.67 -29.50 44.30
N ASN A 63 -12.80 -29.20 44.94
CA ASN A 63 -13.96 -30.08 44.96
C ASN A 63 -14.43 -30.39 43.52
N PRO A 64 -14.47 -31.68 43.11
CA PRO A 64 -14.86 -32.08 41.76
C PRO A 64 -16.35 -31.83 41.45
N HIS A 65 -17.18 -31.62 42.47
CA HIS A 65 -18.60 -31.32 42.34
C HIS A 65 -18.91 -29.83 42.63
N GLY A 66 -17.88 -29.01 42.84
CA GLY A 66 -17.99 -27.58 43.11
C GLY A 66 -17.82 -26.72 41.86
N LEU A 67 -18.40 -25.52 41.88
CA LEU A 67 -18.36 -24.57 40.76
C LEU A 67 -16.98 -23.90 40.57
N SER A 68 -16.11 -23.98 41.58
CA SER A 68 -14.78 -23.33 41.56
C SER A 68 -13.88 -23.92 40.47
N LYS A 69 -13.91 -25.25 40.29
CA LYS A 69 -13.12 -25.93 39.26
C LYS A 69 -13.57 -25.54 37.85
N GLU A 70 -14.88 -25.44 37.62
CA GLU A 70 -15.43 -24.99 36.34
C GLU A 70 -15.08 -23.52 36.06
N LEU A 71 -15.17 -22.65 37.06
CA LEU A 71 -14.86 -21.23 36.93
C LEU A 71 -13.39 -20.99 36.54
N VAL A 72 -12.46 -21.64 37.22
CA VAL A 72 -11.02 -21.55 36.94
C VAL A 72 -10.70 -22.04 35.53
N LEU A 73 -11.28 -23.17 35.11
CA LEU A 73 -11.08 -23.70 33.76
C LEU A 73 -11.67 -22.79 32.69
N ALA A 74 -12.85 -22.21 32.93
CA ALA A 74 -13.48 -21.27 32.01
C ALA A 74 -12.69 -19.96 31.90
N GLY A 75 -12.17 -19.43 33.00
CA GLY A 75 -11.27 -18.28 33.04
C GLY A 75 -10.01 -18.52 32.23
N TRP A 76 -9.34 -19.66 32.46
CA TRP A 76 -8.15 -20.06 31.70
C TRP A 76 -8.40 -20.17 30.19
N GLN A 77 -9.49 -20.83 29.78
CA GLN A 77 -9.87 -20.93 28.37
C GLN A 77 -10.16 -19.56 27.75
N HIS A 78 -10.80 -18.67 28.50
CA HIS A 78 -11.10 -17.32 28.04
C HIS A 78 -9.83 -16.49 27.85
N ASN A 79 -8.93 -16.51 28.83
CA ASN A 79 -7.66 -15.79 28.79
C ASN A 79 -6.75 -16.29 27.66
N SER A 80 -6.62 -17.61 27.47
CA SER A 80 -5.87 -18.18 26.34
C SER A 80 -6.47 -17.78 24.99
N LYS A 81 -7.80 -17.73 24.88
CA LYS A 81 -8.46 -17.29 23.64
C LYS A 81 -8.26 -15.80 23.37
N LEU A 82 -8.27 -14.96 24.41
CA LEU A 82 -7.98 -13.54 24.31
C LEU A 82 -6.56 -13.30 23.80
N GLU A 83 -5.57 -14.00 24.36
CA GLU A 83 -4.17 -13.92 23.94
C GLU A 83 -4.02 -14.22 22.43
N ILE A 84 -4.58 -15.34 21.96
CA ILE A 84 -4.57 -15.69 20.53
C ILE A 84 -5.27 -14.63 19.66
N MET A 85 -6.35 -14.02 20.17
CA MET A 85 -7.06 -12.97 19.44
C MET A 85 -6.25 -11.68 19.34
N PHE A 86 -5.53 -11.32 20.42
CA PHE A 86 -4.63 -10.16 20.43
C PHE A 86 -3.47 -10.37 19.44
N ASP A 87 -2.80 -11.52 19.48
CA ASP A 87 -1.72 -11.84 18.54
C ASP A 87 -2.19 -11.76 17.08
N LYS A 88 -3.37 -12.32 16.79
CA LYS A 88 -3.96 -12.25 15.44
C LYS A 88 -4.34 -10.83 15.02
N ALA A 89 -4.83 -10.02 15.95
CA ALA A 89 -5.18 -8.63 15.67
C ALA A 89 -3.93 -7.79 15.39
N GLU A 90 -2.86 -8.01 16.15
CA GLU A 90 -1.56 -7.38 15.94
C GLU A 90 -0.98 -7.78 14.59
N GLN A 91 -0.91 -9.09 14.28
CA GLN A 91 -0.47 -9.59 12.98
C GLN A 91 -1.25 -8.97 11.83
N ARG A 92 -2.59 -8.90 11.95
CA ARG A 92 -3.44 -8.29 10.92
C ARG A 92 -3.18 -6.79 10.76
N SER A 93 -2.88 -6.08 11.86
CA SER A 93 -2.52 -4.67 11.84
C SER A 93 -1.19 -4.45 11.14
N GLU A 94 -0.19 -5.30 11.40
CA GLU A 94 1.09 -5.27 10.70
C GLU A 94 0.94 -5.59 9.21
N GLU A 95 0.20 -6.64 8.87
CA GLU A 95 -0.08 -7.02 7.48
C GLU A 95 -0.78 -5.89 6.74
N LEU A 96 -1.78 -5.26 7.36
CA LEU A 96 -2.49 -4.13 6.79
C LEU A 96 -1.55 -2.94 6.57
N SER A 97 -0.68 -2.65 7.53
CA SER A 97 0.31 -1.57 7.42
C SER A 97 1.29 -1.82 6.26
N ARG A 98 1.84 -3.03 6.16
CA ARG A 98 2.71 -3.44 5.03
C ARG A 98 1.97 -3.34 3.69
N ASN A 99 0.71 -3.77 3.63
CA ASN A 99 -0.09 -3.68 2.42
C ASN A 99 -0.34 -2.23 2.00
N TYR A 100 -0.59 -1.32 2.95
CA TYR A 100 -0.72 0.10 2.65
C TYR A 100 0.58 0.71 2.12
N GLU A 101 1.73 0.36 2.69
CA GLU A 101 3.04 0.81 2.19
C GLU A 101 3.30 0.31 0.77
N LEU A 102 3.03 -0.96 0.51
CA LEU A 102 3.15 -1.54 -0.84
C LEU A 102 2.20 -0.84 -1.82
N LEU A 103 0.95 -0.62 -1.44
CA LEU A 103 -0.05 0.05 -2.27
C LEU A 103 0.39 1.48 -2.61
N ASP A 104 0.92 2.23 -1.64
CA ASP A 104 1.45 3.57 -1.87
C ASP A 104 2.67 3.55 -2.82
N THR A 105 3.55 2.56 -2.66
CA THR A 105 4.70 2.37 -3.56
C THR A 105 4.26 2.05 -4.98
N TRP A 106 3.29 1.15 -5.16
CA TRP A 106 2.73 0.80 -6.47
C TRP A 106 1.98 1.96 -7.10
N LYS A 107 1.23 2.73 -6.31
CA LYS A 107 0.55 3.93 -6.78
C LYS A 107 1.55 4.96 -7.29
N ARG A 108 2.61 5.24 -6.53
CA ARG A 108 3.67 6.18 -6.93
C ARG A 108 4.35 5.75 -8.23
N ARG A 109 4.70 4.46 -8.38
CA ARG A 109 5.27 3.93 -9.62
C ARG A 109 4.29 4.03 -10.79
N GLY A 110 3.01 3.79 -10.55
CA GLY A 110 1.96 3.95 -11.56
C GLY A 110 1.84 5.40 -12.04
N ASP A 111 1.84 6.36 -11.11
CA ASP A 111 1.79 7.79 -11.42
C ASP A 111 3.04 8.24 -12.18
N GLU A 112 4.23 7.81 -11.74
CA GLU A 112 5.51 8.10 -12.42
C GLU A 112 5.55 7.59 -13.87
N LEU A 113 5.06 6.36 -14.09
CA LEU A 113 4.95 5.78 -15.44
C LEU A 113 3.92 6.53 -16.29
N LEU A 114 2.80 6.95 -15.72
CA LEU A 114 1.79 7.70 -16.45
C LEU A 114 2.34 9.04 -16.94
N TYR A 115 3.07 9.75 -16.07
CA TYR A 115 3.67 11.05 -16.41
C TYR A 115 4.89 10.95 -17.31
N SER A 116 5.54 9.79 -17.39
CA SER A 116 6.65 9.56 -18.34
C SER A 116 6.18 9.22 -19.75
N MET A 117 4.97 8.65 -19.89
CA MET A 117 4.40 8.31 -21.19
C MET A 117 3.54 9.42 -21.80
N ILE A 118 2.88 10.23 -20.98
CA ILE A 118 1.88 11.20 -21.42
C ILE A 118 2.08 12.51 -20.66
N PRO A 119 1.90 13.68 -21.30
CA PRO A 119 2.14 14.97 -20.68
C PRO A 119 1.20 15.21 -19.49
N LYS A 120 1.71 15.89 -18.46
CA LYS A 120 1.04 16.08 -17.16
C LYS A 120 -0.38 16.60 -17.27
N THR A 121 -0.60 17.59 -18.14
CA THR A 121 -1.92 18.20 -18.37
C THR A 121 -2.95 17.19 -18.87
N VAL A 122 -2.53 16.25 -19.71
CA VAL A 122 -3.36 15.18 -20.26
C VAL A 122 -3.54 14.05 -19.23
N ALA A 123 -2.46 13.66 -18.55
CA ALA A 123 -2.48 12.66 -17.48
C ALA A 123 -3.43 13.05 -16.32
N ASP A 124 -3.39 14.30 -15.88
CA ASP A 124 -4.27 14.81 -14.82
C ASP A 124 -5.75 14.79 -15.22
N ARG A 125 -6.04 15.05 -16.51
CA ARG A 125 -7.40 14.97 -17.06
C ARG A 125 -7.90 13.54 -17.15
N LEU A 126 -7.04 12.60 -17.58
CA LEU A 126 -7.36 11.17 -17.63
C LEU A 126 -7.56 10.57 -16.23
N SER A 127 -6.77 11.01 -15.25
CA SER A 127 -6.91 10.60 -13.85
C SER A 127 -8.26 11.06 -13.25
N LYS A 128 -8.68 12.29 -13.58
CA LYS A 128 -9.95 12.87 -13.08
C LYS A 128 -11.18 12.38 -13.85
N THR A 129 -11.07 12.16 -15.15
CA THR A 129 -12.20 11.86 -16.03
C THR A 129 -11.98 10.50 -16.71
N LYS A 130 -12.83 9.51 -16.38
CA LYS A 130 -12.77 8.14 -16.94
C LYS A 130 -13.09 8.03 -18.45
N SER A 131 -13.13 9.14 -19.19
CA SER A 131 -13.52 9.16 -20.60
C SER A 131 -12.44 9.79 -21.47
N SER A 132 -11.82 8.98 -22.33
CA SER A 132 -10.79 9.42 -23.29
C SER A 132 -11.31 10.48 -24.26
N LEU A 133 -12.61 10.48 -24.56
CA LEU A 133 -13.23 11.43 -25.49
C LEU A 133 -13.29 12.87 -24.93
N SER A 134 -13.27 13.01 -23.61
CA SER A 134 -13.22 14.32 -22.94
C SER A 134 -11.82 14.94 -23.00
N THR A 135 -10.82 14.17 -23.44
CA THR A 135 -9.42 14.56 -23.48
C THR A 135 -9.04 15.20 -24.82
N CYS A 136 -9.78 14.89 -25.90
CA CYS A 136 -9.54 15.44 -27.23
C CYS A 136 -9.71 16.98 -27.23
N GLU A 137 -8.71 17.69 -27.74
CA GLU A 137 -8.69 19.15 -27.81
C GLU A 137 -8.20 19.58 -29.20
N ALA A 138 -8.84 20.62 -29.74
CA ALA A 138 -8.41 21.25 -30.98
C ALA A 138 -7.43 22.38 -30.67
N PHE A 139 -6.24 22.31 -31.25
CA PHE A 139 -5.21 23.35 -31.14
C PHE A 139 -5.20 24.21 -32.40
N GLU A 140 -5.23 25.53 -32.21
CA GLU A 140 -5.34 26.51 -33.31
C GLU A 140 -3.98 26.82 -33.96
N ALA A 141 -2.88 26.63 -33.24
CA ALA A 141 -1.55 26.92 -33.76
C ALA A 141 -0.56 25.91 -33.18
N VAL A 142 -0.04 25.03 -34.04
CA VAL A 142 0.91 23.99 -33.67
C VAL A 142 2.00 23.91 -34.74
N SER A 143 3.24 23.76 -34.32
CA SER A 143 4.36 23.46 -35.22
C SER A 143 4.84 22.05 -34.95
N ILE A 144 4.96 21.24 -36.00
CA ILE A 144 5.50 19.88 -35.93
C ILE A 144 6.83 19.82 -36.67
N LEU A 145 7.80 19.19 -36.04
CA LEU A 145 9.07 18.83 -36.64
C LEU A 145 9.16 17.31 -36.81
N PHE A 146 9.58 16.92 -38.01
CA PHE A 146 9.90 15.54 -38.37
C PHE A 146 11.40 15.46 -38.59
N CYS A 147 12.07 14.55 -37.88
CA CYS A 147 13.48 14.26 -38.06
C CYS A 147 13.62 12.79 -38.43
N GLU A 148 14.06 12.50 -39.65
CA GLU A 148 14.34 11.15 -40.13
C GLU A 148 15.85 10.90 -40.03
N LEU A 149 16.24 9.76 -39.43
CA LEU A 149 17.61 9.27 -39.51
C LEU A 149 17.83 8.62 -40.88
N VAL A 150 18.82 9.10 -41.63
CA VAL A 150 19.12 8.61 -42.98
C VAL A 150 20.26 7.60 -42.93
N GLY A 151 20.18 6.56 -43.75
CA GLY A 151 21.29 5.61 -43.95
C GLY A 151 21.36 4.44 -42.97
N LEU A 152 20.40 4.30 -42.05
CA LEU A 152 20.32 3.16 -41.14
C LEU A 152 19.55 2.00 -41.80
N LEU A 153 20.25 1.20 -42.60
CA LEU A 153 19.75 -0.05 -43.16
C LEU A 153 20.53 -1.22 -42.55
N SER A 154 19.83 -2.13 -41.88
CA SER A 154 20.42 -3.37 -41.36
C SER A 154 20.07 -4.54 -42.27
N SER A 155 21.08 -5.28 -42.73
CA SER A 155 20.90 -6.52 -43.50
C SER A 155 21.12 -7.77 -42.65
N THR A 156 21.88 -7.64 -41.55
CA THR A 156 22.25 -8.73 -40.64
C THR A 156 21.78 -8.47 -39.20
N VAL A 157 21.49 -9.52 -38.42
CA VAL A 157 21.07 -9.40 -37.00
C VAL A 157 22.09 -8.63 -36.13
N LYS A 158 23.39 -8.74 -36.42
CA LYS A 158 24.44 -7.98 -35.71
C LYS A 158 24.38 -6.48 -36.02
N GLU A 159 24.16 -6.12 -37.28
CA GLU A 159 23.98 -4.72 -37.71
C GLU A 159 22.71 -4.13 -37.08
N THR A 160 21.69 -4.95 -36.83
CA THR A 160 20.44 -4.50 -36.20
C THR A 160 20.68 -3.97 -34.78
N MET A 161 21.53 -4.65 -33.99
CA MET A 161 21.85 -4.19 -32.63
C MET A 161 22.57 -2.84 -32.65
N VAL A 162 23.54 -2.66 -33.56
CA VAL A 162 24.29 -1.41 -33.72
C VAL A 162 23.37 -0.26 -34.17
N VAL A 163 22.43 -0.55 -35.08
CA VAL A 163 21.41 0.43 -35.50
C VAL A 163 20.54 0.86 -34.32
N VAL A 164 20.06 -0.09 -33.50
CA VAL A 164 19.24 0.22 -32.32
C VAL A 164 20.02 1.03 -31.28
N GLU A 165 21.28 0.69 -31.02
CA GLU A 165 22.15 1.44 -30.10
C GLU A 165 22.39 2.88 -30.61
N THR A 166 22.62 3.03 -31.92
CA THR A 166 22.79 4.33 -32.57
C THR A 166 21.53 5.18 -32.47
N MET A 167 20.36 4.59 -32.78
CA MET A 167 19.07 5.27 -32.63
C MET A 167 18.84 5.71 -31.18
N ASN A 168 19.14 4.84 -30.21
CA ASN A 168 18.97 5.15 -28.81
C ASN A 168 19.89 6.31 -28.36
N ALA A 169 21.13 6.34 -28.82
CA ALA A 169 22.06 7.43 -28.52
C ALA A 169 21.57 8.77 -29.09
N VAL A 170 21.12 8.78 -30.35
CA VAL A 170 20.60 9.99 -31.01
C VAL A 170 19.32 10.47 -30.35
N PHE A 171 18.35 9.58 -30.13
CA PHE A 171 17.08 9.95 -29.50
C PHE A 171 17.26 10.39 -28.05
N SER A 172 18.18 9.80 -27.29
CA SER A 172 18.49 10.26 -25.93
C SER A 172 19.10 11.67 -25.94
N CYS A 173 19.95 11.98 -26.91
CA CYS A 173 20.50 13.33 -27.09
C CYS A 173 19.39 14.34 -27.40
N PHE A 174 18.50 14.00 -28.35
CA PHE A 174 17.37 14.85 -28.71
C PHE A 174 16.40 15.03 -27.54
N ASP A 175 16.11 13.96 -26.79
CA ASP A 175 15.23 14.02 -25.63
C ASP A 175 15.77 15.04 -24.58
N ALA A 176 17.08 15.08 -24.36
CA ALA A 176 17.71 16.06 -23.46
C ALA A 176 17.65 17.51 -23.98
N LEU A 177 17.57 17.72 -25.30
CA LEU A 177 17.43 19.06 -25.89
C LEU A 177 16.01 19.59 -25.74
N MET A 178 14.99 18.73 -25.87
CA MET A 178 13.58 19.15 -25.85
C MET A 178 13.18 19.87 -24.56
N ASP A 179 13.72 19.42 -23.42
CA ASP A 179 13.44 20.00 -22.09
C ASP A 179 13.76 21.50 -22.03
N ARG A 180 14.66 22.00 -22.89
CA ARG A 180 15.05 23.42 -22.93
C ARG A 180 14.11 24.30 -23.73
N PHE A 181 13.39 23.75 -24.72
CA PHE A 181 12.65 24.52 -25.73
C PHE A 181 11.12 24.40 -25.57
N ASN A 182 10.63 23.80 -24.49
CA ASN A 182 9.20 23.55 -24.26
C ASN A 182 8.52 22.89 -25.47
N VAL A 183 9.10 21.79 -25.94
CA VAL A 183 8.61 20.99 -27.06
C VAL A 183 8.21 19.61 -26.54
N TYR A 184 7.10 19.09 -27.03
CA TYR A 184 6.56 17.80 -26.65
C TYR A 184 6.88 16.72 -27.69
N LYS A 185 7.35 15.55 -27.23
CA LYS A 185 7.57 14.36 -28.05
C LYS A 185 6.25 13.65 -28.28
N VAL A 186 5.79 13.54 -29.53
CA VAL A 186 4.48 12.97 -29.82
C VAL A 186 4.52 11.45 -29.81
N GLU A 187 5.32 10.84 -30.68
CA GLU A 187 5.62 9.40 -30.74
C GLU A 187 6.60 9.15 -31.89
N THR A 188 7.49 8.17 -31.77
CA THR A 188 8.45 7.81 -32.83
C THR A 188 7.91 6.64 -33.65
N VAL A 189 7.87 6.78 -34.97
CA VAL A 189 7.54 5.66 -35.88
C VAL A 189 8.81 5.21 -36.59
N GLY A 190 9.42 4.13 -36.09
CA GLY A 190 10.65 3.59 -36.64
C GLY A 190 11.82 4.59 -36.55
N GLN A 191 12.34 5.02 -37.70
CA GLN A 191 13.49 5.92 -37.81
C GLN A 191 13.13 7.41 -37.78
N ILE A 192 11.83 7.72 -37.62
CA ILE A 192 11.32 9.10 -37.61
C ILE A 192 11.07 9.54 -36.17
N TYR A 193 11.71 10.63 -35.79
CA TYR A 193 11.54 11.35 -34.54
C TYR A 193 10.60 12.54 -34.75
N MET A 194 9.47 12.55 -34.04
CA MET A 194 8.43 13.57 -34.19
C MET A 194 8.21 14.35 -32.90
N VAL A 195 8.26 15.67 -33.02
CA VAL A 195 8.05 16.59 -31.90
C VAL A 195 7.10 17.72 -32.30
N ALA A 196 6.33 18.21 -31.34
CA ALA A 196 5.35 19.26 -31.53
C ALA A 196 5.50 20.36 -30.48
N SER A 197 5.28 21.61 -30.89
CA SER A 197 5.15 22.74 -29.97
C SER A 197 3.82 23.45 -30.24
N GLY A 198 3.19 23.99 -29.19
CA GLY A 198 1.81 24.49 -29.23
C GLY A 198 0.76 23.45 -28.83
N ALA A 199 1.17 22.20 -28.61
CA ALA A 199 0.36 21.12 -28.04
C ALA A 199 1.25 20.18 -27.20
N PRO A 200 0.81 19.70 -26.03
CA PRO A 200 -0.48 20.00 -25.38
C PRO A 200 -0.52 21.38 -24.72
N GLU A 201 0.64 22.01 -24.49
CA GLU A 201 0.71 23.37 -23.95
C GLU A 201 0.69 24.40 -25.08
N ARG A 202 -0.29 25.30 -25.02
CA ARG A 202 -0.45 26.37 -26.00
C ARG A 202 0.64 27.42 -25.80
N THR A 203 1.33 27.78 -26.87
CA THR A 203 2.34 28.83 -26.88
C THR A 203 2.29 29.58 -28.20
N GLU A 204 2.44 30.90 -28.17
CA GLU A 204 2.56 31.73 -29.40
C GLU A 204 3.93 31.56 -30.06
N MET A 205 4.93 31.10 -29.29
CA MET A 205 6.31 30.89 -29.72
C MET A 205 6.54 29.50 -30.34
N HIS A 206 5.46 28.77 -30.67
CA HIS A 206 5.53 27.38 -31.14
C HIS A 206 6.48 27.19 -32.33
N ALA A 207 6.47 28.12 -33.29
CA ALA A 207 7.34 28.07 -34.46
C ALA A 207 8.81 28.36 -34.12
N GLN A 208 9.06 29.29 -33.20
CA GLN A 208 10.41 29.64 -32.75
C GLN A 208 11.04 28.48 -31.95
N ASN A 209 10.30 27.90 -31.02
CA ASN A 209 10.76 26.76 -30.22
C ASN A 209 11.18 25.58 -31.11
N ILE A 210 10.39 25.29 -32.14
CA ILE A 210 10.72 24.24 -33.12
C ILE A 210 11.96 24.60 -33.96
N ALA A 211 12.09 25.86 -34.38
CA ALA A 211 13.24 26.30 -35.16
C ALA A 211 14.54 26.26 -34.35
N GLU A 212 14.52 26.70 -33.10
CA GLU A 212 15.65 26.64 -32.19
C GLU A 212 16.04 25.18 -31.86
N LEU A 213 15.05 24.32 -31.63
CA LEU A 213 15.29 22.89 -31.43
C LEU A 213 15.92 22.24 -32.67
N ALA A 214 15.45 22.57 -33.87
CA ALA A 214 16.02 22.05 -35.12
C ALA A 214 17.50 22.42 -35.28
N LEU A 215 17.86 23.67 -34.95
CA LEU A 215 19.25 24.13 -34.96
C LEU A 215 20.10 23.40 -33.93
N ALA A 216 19.60 23.26 -32.70
CA ALA A 216 20.30 22.54 -31.64
C ALA A 216 20.50 21.04 -31.98
N MET A 217 19.52 20.39 -32.62
CA MET A 217 19.64 19.03 -33.13
C MET A 217 20.77 18.90 -34.15
N LEU A 218 20.84 19.84 -35.12
CA LEU A 218 21.89 19.87 -36.15
C LEU A 218 23.30 20.14 -35.60
N GLU A 219 23.41 20.86 -34.49
CA GLU A 219 24.69 21.04 -33.79
C GLU A 219 25.08 19.78 -33.03
N SER A 220 24.14 19.23 -32.23
CA SER A 220 24.40 18.08 -31.36
C SER A 220 24.75 16.80 -32.11
N ILE A 221 24.20 16.59 -33.32
CA ILE A 221 24.43 15.37 -34.11
C ILE A 221 25.91 15.18 -34.47
N ARG A 222 26.67 16.28 -34.57
CA ARG A 222 28.11 16.27 -34.90
C ARG A 222 28.96 15.70 -33.76
N ASP A 223 28.47 15.77 -32.53
CA ASP A 223 29.18 15.33 -31.33
C ASP A 223 28.82 13.89 -30.93
N ILE A 224 27.83 13.27 -31.59
CA ILE A 224 27.38 11.92 -31.28
C ILE A 224 28.33 10.90 -31.89
N LYS A 225 29.03 10.17 -31.02
CA LYS A 225 29.86 9.03 -31.43
C LYS A 225 29.02 7.78 -31.48
N THR A 226 28.91 7.19 -32.67
CA THR A 226 28.27 5.89 -32.85
C THR A 226 29.25 4.75 -32.53
N PRO A 227 28.76 3.55 -32.18
CA PRO A 227 29.62 2.40 -31.86
C PRO A 227 30.60 2.02 -32.97
N ASP A 228 30.30 2.39 -34.22
CA ASP A 228 31.05 2.03 -35.43
C ASP A 228 31.72 3.24 -36.12
N ASP A 229 31.77 4.39 -35.44
CA ASP A 229 32.34 5.66 -35.94
C ASP A 229 31.74 6.14 -37.28
N HIS A 230 30.50 5.72 -37.56
CA HIS A 230 29.75 6.17 -38.72
C HIS A 230 29.12 7.54 -38.45
N GLU A 231 29.26 8.45 -39.42
CA GLU A 231 28.56 9.73 -39.43
C GLU A 231 27.05 9.50 -39.54
N VAL A 232 26.29 10.06 -38.59
CA VAL A 232 24.83 10.01 -38.61
C VAL A 232 24.30 11.19 -39.40
N GLU A 233 23.59 10.90 -40.48
CA GLU A 233 22.87 11.92 -41.23
C GLU A 233 21.42 12.01 -40.76
N ILE A 234 20.94 13.25 -40.60
CA ILE A 234 19.55 13.53 -40.23
C ILE A 234 18.90 14.43 -41.27
N ARG A 235 17.64 14.13 -41.59
CA ARG A 235 16.80 14.97 -42.45
C ARG A 235 15.71 15.58 -41.60
N ILE A 236 15.71 16.90 -41.48
CA ILE A 236 14.71 17.65 -40.71
C ILE A 236 13.72 18.31 -41.68
N GLY A 237 12.44 18.02 -41.49
CA GLY A 237 11.31 18.70 -42.13
C GLY A 237 10.48 19.45 -41.10
N ASN A 238 10.09 20.69 -41.41
CA ASN A 238 9.20 21.50 -40.58
C ASN A 238 7.88 21.72 -41.33
N ILE A 239 6.76 21.43 -40.66
CA ILE A 239 5.42 21.70 -41.18
C ILE A 239 4.70 22.63 -40.19
N PRO A 240 4.55 23.93 -40.50
CA PRO A 240 3.61 24.78 -39.78
C PRO A 240 2.18 24.30 -40.08
N ALA A 241 1.49 23.78 -39.08
CA ALA A 241 0.14 23.23 -39.23
C ALA A 241 -0.88 24.18 -38.57
N PRO A 242 -1.79 24.81 -39.33
CA PRO A 242 -2.72 25.81 -38.80
C PRO A 242 -3.86 25.24 -37.96
N LYS A 243 -4.03 23.91 -37.89
CA LYS A 243 -5.00 23.28 -36.99
C LYS A 243 -4.67 21.80 -36.82
N ILE A 244 -4.54 21.33 -35.58
CA ILE A 244 -4.39 19.91 -35.28
C ILE A 244 -5.44 19.51 -34.25
N ILE A 245 -6.12 18.40 -34.53
CA ILE A 245 -7.04 17.75 -33.60
C ILE A 245 -6.23 16.63 -32.95
N SER A 246 -5.87 16.81 -31.67
CA SER A 246 -5.29 15.71 -30.89
C SER A 246 -6.45 14.82 -30.46
N THR A 247 -6.46 13.56 -30.93
CA THR A 247 -7.43 12.54 -30.50
C THR A 247 -6.93 11.83 -29.25
#